data_AF-A0A1I7TZY2-F1
#
_entry.id   AF-A0A1I7TZY2-F1
#
_cell.length_a   1.000
_cell.length_b   1.000
_cell.length_c   1.000
_cell.angle_alpha   90.00
_cell.angle_beta   90.00
_cell.angle_gamma   90.00
#
_symmetry.space_group_name_H-M   'P 1'
#
loop_
_entity.id
_entity.type
_entity.pdbx_description
1 polymer ?
#
loop_
_entity_poly.entity_id
_entity_poly.type
_entity_poly.pdbx_seq_one_letter_code
_entity_poly.pdbx_strand_id
1 'polypeptide(L)'
;MLTKTFAPITNFFNQITIFCLQLLQVLRAKTGTLWIAYCEIMWIVSQCSFWTAESIVREAFPPFVTIAGFTFTCIQLVLVFFLIQGVRTFRLAYIEVYMIGVCCRMFMFLSFFLTFLFFFIITNDDEQASSDQFFHRFLIIKMIFTCVYTLLKAYALYTAYRCYSYIAKTRRAIAHLTIFEDPKRFVLSASKN
;
A
#
# COMPACT_ATOMS: atom_id res chain seq x y z
N MET A 1 52.57 -12.17 -6.88
CA MET A 1 52.17 -12.71 -5.56
C MET A 1 51.27 -11.77 -4.74
N LEU A 2 51.21 -10.46 -5.05
CA LEU A 2 50.35 -9.46 -4.38
C LEU A 2 48.85 -9.55 -4.71
N THR A 3 48.45 -10.21 -5.79
CA THR A 3 47.04 -10.22 -6.24
C THR A 3 46.12 -11.12 -5.41
N LYS A 4 46.65 -12.14 -4.70
CA LYS A 4 45.85 -13.03 -3.86
C LYS A 4 45.56 -12.44 -2.46
N THR A 5 46.42 -11.54 -1.97
CA THR A 5 46.29 -10.92 -0.64
C THR A 5 45.28 -9.77 -0.60
N PHE A 6 45.03 -9.10 -1.74
CA PHE A 6 44.04 -8.03 -1.85
C PHE A 6 42.62 -8.51 -2.20
N ALA A 7 42.46 -9.75 -2.68
CA ALA A 7 41.17 -10.36 -2.97
C ALA A 7 40.14 -10.32 -1.81
N PRO A 8 40.51 -10.59 -0.53
CA PRO A 8 39.55 -10.47 0.57
C PRO A 8 39.15 -9.01 0.84
N ILE A 9 40.06 -8.05 0.63
CA ILE A 9 39.80 -6.62 0.84
C ILE A 9 38.84 -6.10 -0.24
N THR A 10 39.08 -6.42 -1.51
CA THR A 10 38.17 -6.01 -2.61
C THR A 10 36.81 -6.69 -2.49
N ASN A 11 36.73 -7.96 -2.07
CA ASN A 11 35.44 -8.62 -1.79
C ASN A 11 34.68 -7.95 -0.64
N PHE A 12 35.36 -7.54 0.42
CA PHE A 12 34.76 -6.85 1.55
C PHE A 12 34.19 -5.47 1.16
N PHE A 13 34.95 -4.67 0.40
CA PHE A 13 34.45 -3.39 -0.12
C PHE A 13 33.27 -3.57 -1.08
N ASN A 14 33.28 -4.61 -1.91
CA ASN A 14 32.16 -4.92 -2.80
C ASN A 14 30.91 -5.32 -1.99
N GLN A 15 31.08 -6.09 -0.92
CA GLN A 15 30.00 -6.50 -0.03
C GLN A 15 29.40 -5.32 0.74
N ILE A 16 30.24 -4.38 1.22
CA ILE A 16 29.78 -3.12 1.83
C ILE A 16 29.01 -2.27 0.82
N THR A 17 29.53 -2.15 -0.40
CA THR A 17 28.87 -1.35 -1.45
C THR A 17 27.50 -1.91 -1.79
N ILE A 18 27.37 -3.23 -1.93
CA ILE A 18 26.09 -3.91 -2.15
C ILE A 18 25.13 -3.67 -0.98
N PHE A 19 25.61 -3.76 0.26
CA PHE A 19 24.81 -3.51 1.45
C PHE A 19 24.30 -2.06 1.52
N CYS A 20 25.17 -1.07 1.28
CA CYS A 20 24.80 0.35 1.24
C CYS A 20 23.76 0.65 0.16
N LEU A 21 23.89 0.02 -1.02
CA LEU A 21 22.96 0.21 -2.14
C LEU A 21 21.58 -0.39 -1.82
N GLN A 22 21.54 -1.55 -1.15
CA GLN A 22 20.30 -2.14 -0.63
C GLN A 22 19.65 -1.26 0.45
N LEU A 23 20.45 -0.70 1.37
CA LEU A 23 19.97 0.20 2.42
C LEU A 23 19.31 1.46 1.82
N LEU A 24 19.95 2.08 0.82
CA LEU A 24 19.41 3.24 0.10
C LEU A 24 18.08 2.92 -0.59
N GLN A 25 17.96 1.74 -1.21
CA GLN A 25 16.69 1.30 -1.81
C GLN A 25 15.57 1.15 -0.78
N VAL A 26 15.88 0.57 0.39
CA VAL A 26 14.93 0.43 1.50
C VAL A 26 14.49 1.79 2.02
N LEU A 27 15.44 2.71 2.24
CA LEU A 27 15.14 4.07 2.72
C LEU A 27 14.27 4.84 1.73
N ARG A 28 14.56 4.75 0.42
CA ARG A 28 13.75 5.39 -0.62
C ARG A 28 12.33 4.81 -0.67
N ALA A 29 12.21 3.49 -0.61
CA ALA A 29 10.91 2.82 -0.59
C ALA A 29 10.09 3.14 0.67
N LYS A 30 10.76 3.23 1.84
CA LYS A 30 10.16 3.66 3.11
C LYS A 30 9.60 5.07 3.00
N THR A 31 10.38 6.02 2.50
CA THR A 31 9.94 7.41 2.31
C THR A 31 8.76 7.48 1.36
N GLY A 32 8.80 6.78 0.21
CA GLY A 32 7.67 6.73 -0.72
C GLY A 32 6.39 6.15 -0.11
N THR A 33 6.52 5.11 0.71
CA THR A 33 5.37 4.49 1.40
C THR A 33 4.77 5.40 2.46
N LEU A 34 5.60 6.15 3.20
CA LEU A 34 5.12 7.15 4.17
C LEU A 34 4.42 8.32 3.50
N TRP A 35 4.90 8.78 2.34
CA TRP A 35 4.21 9.79 1.53
C TRP A 35 2.81 9.33 1.10
N ILE A 36 2.68 8.07 0.68
CA ILE A 36 1.38 7.49 0.30
C ILE A 36 0.46 7.40 1.52
N ALA A 37 0.98 6.98 2.68
CA ALA A 37 0.21 6.96 3.92
C ALA A 37 -0.31 8.37 4.28
N TYR A 38 0.51 9.41 4.09
CA TYR A 38 0.10 10.80 4.30
C TYR A 38 -1.03 11.21 3.34
N CYS A 39 -0.89 10.92 2.04
CA CYS A 39 -1.94 11.18 1.06
C CYS A 39 -3.24 10.43 1.41
N GLU A 40 -3.16 9.19 1.90
CA GLU A 40 -4.35 8.46 2.37
C GLU A 40 -4.97 9.09 3.61
N ILE A 41 -4.18 9.63 4.55
CA ILE A 41 -4.71 10.37 5.70
C ILE A 41 -5.46 11.62 5.23
N MET A 42 -4.90 12.41 4.31
CA MET A 42 -5.59 13.57 3.74
C MET A 42 -6.93 13.18 3.11
N TRP A 43 -6.96 12.07 2.38
CA TRP A 43 -8.17 11.53 1.79
C TRP A 43 -9.20 11.12 2.86
N ILE A 44 -8.78 10.45 3.94
CA ILE A 44 -9.65 10.03 5.04
C ILE A 44 -10.26 11.24 5.75
N VAL A 45 -9.46 12.28 6.00
CA VAL A 45 -9.95 13.53 6.60
C VAL A 45 -11.03 14.16 5.72
N SER A 46 -10.81 14.22 4.40
CA SER A 46 -11.83 14.70 3.46
C SER A 46 -13.13 13.89 3.52
N GLN A 47 -13.04 12.55 3.56
CA GLN A 47 -14.23 11.69 3.68
C GLN A 47 -14.93 11.86 5.03
N CYS A 48 -14.18 12.00 6.12
CA CYS A 48 -14.75 12.25 7.44
C CYS A 48 -15.53 13.58 7.47
N SER A 49 -14.97 14.64 6.87
CA SER A 49 -15.66 15.93 6.72
C SER A 49 -16.93 15.80 5.89
N PHE A 50 -16.89 15.04 4.79
CA PHE A 50 -18.06 14.77 3.97
C PHE A 50 -19.18 14.07 4.76
N TRP A 51 -18.87 12.97 5.45
CA TRP A 51 -19.87 12.25 6.26
C TRP A 51 -20.38 13.08 7.44
N THR A 52 -19.55 13.95 8.00
CA THR A 52 -19.95 14.88 9.07
C THR A 52 -20.94 15.91 8.53
N ALA A 53 -20.66 16.52 7.39
CA ALA A 53 -21.57 17.46 6.75
C ALA A 53 -22.92 16.80 6.42
N GLU A 54 -22.90 15.60 5.83
CA GLU A 54 -24.10 14.82 5.52
C GLU A 54 -24.90 14.45 6.78
N SER A 55 -24.22 14.14 7.90
CA SER A 55 -24.91 13.81 9.16
C SER A 55 -25.70 14.98 9.76
N ILE A 56 -25.28 16.21 9.47
CA ILE A 56 -25.92 17.44 9.93
C ILE A 56 -27.05 17.83 8.96
N VAL A 57 -26.78 17.77 7.66
CA VAL A 57 -27.71 18.24 6.62
C VAL A 57 -28.83 17.23 6.35
N ARG A 58 -28.67 15.93 6.67
CA ARG A 58 -29.68 14.84 6.63
C ARG A 58 -30.55 14.71 5.36
N GLU A 59 -30.26 15.43 4.29
CA GLU A 59 -31.16 15.53 3.13
C GLU A 59 -30.84 14.52 2.01
N ALA A 60 -29.61 14.02 1.90
CA ALA A 60 -29.19 13.24 0.72
C ALA A 60 -29.19 11.71 0.90
N PHE A 61 -28.95 11.19 2.11
CA PHE A 61 -28.78 9.74 2.32
C PHE A 61 -29.49 9.19 3.57
N PRO A 62 -29.95 7.93 3.54
CA PRO A 62 -30.48 7.25 4.72
C PRO A 62 -29.45 7.14 5.86
N PRO A 63 -29.87 7.17 7.14
CA PRO A 63 -28.96 7.16 8.29
C PRO A 63 -28.00 5.96 8.31
N PHE A 64 -28.44 4.80 7.85
CA PHE A 64 -27.61 3.59 7.81
C PHE A 64 -26.43 3.72 6.84
N VAL A 65 -26.59 4.47 5.74
CA VAL A 65 -25.52 4.73 4.76
C VAL A 65 -24.45 5.61 5.38
N THR A 66 -24.86 6.65 6.11
CA THR A 66 -23.94 7.56 6.81
C THR A 66 -23.13 6.81 7.87
N ILE A 67 -23.77 5.95 8.67
CA ILE A 67 -23.09 5.13 9.69
C ILE A 67 -22.11 4.14 9.05
N ALA A 68 -22.51 3.49 7.95
CA ALA A 68 -21.62 2.59 7.21
C ALA A 68 -20.41 3.34 6.63
N GLY A 69 -20.64 4.54 6.09
CA GLY A 69 -19.61 5.45 5.58
C GLY A 69 -18.58 5.82 6.65
N PHE A 70 -19.03 6.26 7.82
CA PHE A 70 -18.16 6.54 8.97
C PHE A 70 -17.36 5.30 9.40
N THR A 71 -18.03 4.16 9.55
CA THR A 71 -17.38 2.90 9.95
C THR A 71 -16.27 2.53 8.98
N PHE A 72 -16.53 2.66 7.68
CA PHE A 72 -15.54 2.41 6.64
C PHE A 72 -14.34 3.38 6.72
N THR A 73 -14.59 4.67 6.96
CA THR A 73 -13.50 5.65 7.16
C THR A 73 -12.64 5.34 8.39
N CYS A 74 -13.26 4.88 9.48
CA CYS A 74 -12.54 4.45 10.69
C CYS A 74 -11.67 3.21 10.43
N ILE A 75 -12.23 2.19 9.77
CA ILE A 75 -11.46 0.99 9.38
C ILE A 75 -10.28 1.38 8.49
N GLN A 76 -10.51 2.28 7.53
CA GLN A 76 -9.46 2.76 6.64
C GLN A 76 -8.34 3.48 7.41
N LEU A 77 -8.68 4.30 8.40
CA LEU A 77 -7.71 4.96 9.26
C LEU A 77 -6.84 3.94 10.01
N VAL A 78 -7.45 2.90 10.59
CA VAL A 78 -6.73 1.82 11.29
C VAL A 78 -5.77 1.09 10.35
N LEU A 79 -6.18 0.80 9.12
CA LEU A 79 -5.30 0.17 8.11
C LEU A 79 -4.08 1.05 7.80
N VAL A 80 -4.26 2.37 7.65
CA VAL A 80 -3.14 3.29 7.40
C VAL A 80 -2.22 3.38 8.61
N PHE A 81 -2.75 3.34 9.83
CA PHE A 81 -1.92 3.24 11.04
C PHE A 81 -1.07 1.97 11.06
N PHE A 82 -1.63 0.81 10.67
CA PHE A 82 -0.84 -0.41 10.53
C PHE A 82 0.26 -0.27 9.47
N LEU A 83 0.01 0.39 8.35
CA LEU A 83 1.06 0.67 7.36
C LEU A 83 2.20 1.51 7.97
N ILE A 84 1.88 2.62 8.63
CA ILE A 84 2.88 3.51 9.23
C ILE A 84 3.68 2.77 10.29
N GLN A 85 3.01 2.03 11.18
CA GLN A 85 3.67 1.26 12.22
C GLN A 85 4.52 0.12 11.65
N GLY A 86 4.01 -0.60 10.65
CA GLY A 86 4.72 -1.67 9.96
C GLY A 86 6.00 -1.18 9.27
N VAL A 87 5.93 -0.03 8.60
CA VAL A 87 7.07 0.61 7.93
C VAL A 87 8.08 1.20 8.93
N ARG A 88 7.62 1.73 10.07
CA ARG A 88 8.53 2.24 11.12
C ARG A 88 9.25 1.12 11.87
N THR A 89 8.55 0.03 12.16
CA THR A 89 9.05 -1.10 12.98
C THR A 89 9.58 -2.27 12.16
N PHE A 90 9.60 -2.15 10.82
CA PHE A 90 9.98 -3.22 9.87
C PHE A 90 9.21 -4.53 10.06
N ARG A 91 7.97 -4.45 10.57
CA ARG A 91 7.09 -5.61 10.78
C ARG A 91 6.27 -5.87 9.52
N LEU A 92 6.66 -6.93 8.81
CA LEU A 92 6.06 -7.39 7.56
C LEU A 92 4.54 -7.67 7.68
N ALA A 93 4.10 -8.27 8.78
CA ALA A 93 2.69 -8.62 9.01
C ALA A 93 1.75 -7.40 8.98
N TYR A 94 2.16 -6.25 9.52
CA TYR A 94 1.32 -5.05 9.49
C TYR A 94 1.20 -4.45 8.08
N ILE A 95 2.24 -4.59 7.26
CA ILE A 95 2.21 -4.15 5.86
C ILE A 95 1.29 -5.09 5.05
N GLU A 96 1.30 -6.40 5.33
CA GLU A 96 0.39 -7.37 4.69
C GLU A 96 -1.08 -7.08 4.98
N VAL A 97 -1.44 -6.83 6.25
CA VAL A 97 -2.81 -6.47 6.64
C VAL A 97 -3.28 -5.24 5.88
N TYR A 98 -2.42 -4.22 5.76
CA TYR A 98 -2.72 -3.04 4.95
C TYR A 98 -2.94 -3.39 3.47
N MET A 99 -2.07 -4.19 2.85
CA MET A 99 -2.18 -4.59 1.44
C MET A 99 -3.49 -5.35 1.18
N ILE A 100 -3.85 -6.30 2.05
CA ILE A 100 -5.13 -7.03 1.97
C ILE A 100 -6.30 -6.06 2.07
N GLY A 101 -6.24 -5.11 2.99
CA GLY A 101 -7.26 -4.06 3.13
C GLY A 101 -7.39 -3.18 1.89
N VAL A 102 -6.29 -2.79 1.25
CA VAL A 102 -6.32 -2.05 -0.03
C VAL A 102 -6.91 -2.91 -1.15
N CYS A 103 -6.54 -4.18 -1.27
CA CYS A 103 -7.09 -5.10 -2.26
C CYS A 103 -8.61 -5.26 -2.10
N CYS A 104 -9.09 -5.46 -0.87
CA CYS A 104 -10.52 -5.57 -0.59
C CYS A 104 -11.26 -4.28 -0.99
N ARG A 105 -10.70 -3.11 -0.69
CA ARG A 105 -11.25 -1.82 -1.13
C ARG A 105 -11.30 -1.70 -2.64
N MET A 106 -10.21 -2.04 -3.34
CA MET A 106 -10.19 -2.03 -4.81
C MET A 106 -11.25 -2.95 -5.41
N PHE A 107 -11.46 -4.13 -4.82
CA PHE A 107 -12.50 -5.05 -5.25
C PHE A 107 -13.91 -4.47 -5.06
N MET A 108 -14.20 -3.88 -3.90
CA MET A 108 -15.50 -3.21 -3.64
C MET A 108 -15.75 -2.03 -4.58
N PHE A 109 -14.72 -1.23 -4.88
CA PHE A 109 -14.85 -0.13 -5.85
C PHE A 109 -15.07 -0.65 -7.27
N LEU A 110 -14.37 -1.71 -7.66
CA LEU A 110 -14.53 -2.34 -8.97
C LEU A 110 -15.93 -2.94 -9.12
N SER A 111 -16.45 -3.64 -8.11
CA SER A 111 -17.81 -4.19 -8.15
C SER A 111 -18.86 -3.09 -8.30
N PHE A 112 -18.70 -2.00 -7.55
CA PHE A 112 -19.60 -0.84 -7.65
C PHE A 112 -19.54 -0.17 -9.02
N PHE A 113 -18.33 -0.02 -9.58
CA PHE A 113 -18.13 0.49 -10.93
C PHE A 113 -18.79 -0.40 -12.00
N LEU A 114 -18.64 -1.72 -11.91
CA LEU A 114 -19.26 -2.66 -12.84
C LEU A 114 -20.79 -2.63 -12.75
N THR A 115 -21.35 -2.54 -11.55
CA THR A 115 -22.80 -2.37 -11.37
C THR A 115 -23.29 -1.09 -12.03
N PHE A 116 -22.60 0.03 -11.84
CA PHE A 116 -22.96 1.29 -12.51
C PHE A 116 -22.84 1.24 -14.02
N LEU A 117 -21.77 0.61 -14.54
CA LEU A 117 -21.56 0.46 -15.97
C LEU A 117 -22.67 -0.40 -16.60
N PHE A 118 -23.12 -1.44 -15.90
CA PHE A 118 -24.25 -2.27 -16.32
C PHE A 118 -25.55 -1.47 -16.40
N PHE A 119 -25.89 -0.69 -15.36
CA PHE A 119 -27.05 0.20 -15.39
C PHE A 119 -26.93 1.23 -16.53
N PHE A 120 -25.75 1.81 -16.73
CA PHE A 120 -25.52 2.76 -17.82
C PHE A 120 -25.78 2.14 -19.20
N ILE A 121 -25.31 0.92 -19.45
CA ILE A 121 -25.52 0.24 -20.73
C ILE A 121 -27.01 -0.05 -20.95
N ILE A 122 -27.72 -0.56 -19.93
CA ILE A 122 -29.14 -0.89 -20.04
C ILE A 122 -30.00 0.36 -20.26
N THR A 123 -29.75 1.43 -19.51
CA THR A 123 -30.54 2.67 -19.62
C THR A 123 -30.31 3.40 -20.94
N ASN A 124 -29.22 3.12 -21.66
CA ASN A 124 -28.92 3.76 -22.95
C ASN A 124 -29.83 3.28 -24.10
N ASP A 125 -30.55 2.16 -23.93
CA ASP A 125 -31.46 1.60 -24.94
C ASP A 125 -32.89 2.18 -24.84
N ASP A 126 -33.27 2.82 -23.72
CA ASP A 126 -34.60 3.40 -23.50
C ASP A 126 -34.58 4.95 -23.69
N GLU A 127 -35.52 5.45 -24.50
CA GLU A 127 -35.58 6.79 -25.12
C GLU A 127 -35.30 8.05 -24.24
N GLN A 128 -34.24 8.74 -24.64
CA GLN A 128 -33.97 10.19 -24.73
C GLN A 128 -35.00 11.21 -24.18
N ALA A 129 -34.75 11.75 -22.98
CA ALA A 129 -35.24 13.07 -22.54
C ALA A 129 -34.07 14.02 -22.18
N SER A 130 -34.26 15.33 -22.34
CA SER A 130 -33.22 16.37 -22.15
C SER A 130 -32.56 16.40 -20.75
N SER A 131 -33.18 15.77 -19.74
CA SER A 131 -32.61 15.57 -18.39
C SER A 131 -31.50 14.49 -18.37
N ASP A 132 -31.56 13.50 -19.27
CA ASP A 132 -30.60 12.39 -19.33
C ASP A 132 -29.24 12.84 -19.84
N GLN A 133 -29.16 13.90 -20.65
CA GLN A 133 -27.88 14.36 -21.19
C GLN A 133 -26.99 14.98 -20.09
N PHE A 134 -27.59 15.64 -19.10
CA PHE A 134 -26.86 16.12 -17.92
C PHE A 134 -26.46 14.96 -17.01
N PHE A 135 -27.37 14.00 -16.81
CA PHE A 135 -27.11 12.79 -16.02
C PHE A 135 -25.99 11.92 -16.63
N HIS A 136 -26.00 11.69 -17.95
CA HIS A 136 -24.95 10.99 -18.68
C HIS A 136 -23.59 11.70 -18.57
N ARG A 137 -23.54 13.02 -18.74
CA ARG A 137 -22.30 13.79 -18.56
C ARG A 137 -21.76 13.67 -17.13
N PHE A 138 -22.64 13.77 -16.13
CA PHE A 138 -22.28 13.60 -14.72
C PHE A 138 -21.80 12.17 -14.39
N LEU A 139 -22.43 11.16 -14.97
CA LEU A 139 -22.02 9.75 -14.84
C LEU A 139 -20.67 9.48 -15.49
N ILE A 140 -20.41 10.01 -16.69
CA ILE A 140 -19.10 9.89 -17.36
C ILE A 140 -18.01 10.52 -16.49
N ILE A 141 -18.25 11.71 -15.92
CA ILE A 141 -17.31 12.35 -15.00
C ILE A 141 -17.05 11.46 -13.78
N LYS A 142 -18.09 10.90 -13.16
CA LYS A 142 -17.95 9.96 -12.04
C LYS A 142 -17.16 8.70 -12.41
N MET A 143 -17.36 8.14 -13.61
CA MET A 143 -16.57 7.01 -14.11
C MET A 143 -15.09 7.37 -14.22
N ILE A 144 -14.76 8.54 -14.79
CA ILE A 144 -13.37 9.00 -14.93
C ILE A 144 -12.72 9.14 -13.55
N PHE A 145 -13.38 9.82 -12.60
CA PHE A 145 -12.87 9.96 -11.24
C PHE A 145 -12.69 8.62 -10.53
N THR A 146 -13.61 7.67 -10.74
CA THR A 146 -13.52 6.33 -10.15
C THR A 146 -12.36 5.53 -10.74
N CYS A 147 -12.12 5.64 -12.05
CA CYS A 147 -10.99 5.01 -12.73
C CYS A 147 -9.66 5.58 -12.20
N VAL A 148 -9.52 6.90 -12.18
CA VAL A 148 -8.33 7.59 -11.64
C VAL A 148 -8.09 7.18 -10.18
N TYR A 149 -9.14 7.14 -9.36
CA TYR A 149 -9.05 6.72 -7.97
C TYR A 149 -8.56 5.27 -7.83
N THR A 150 -9.07 4.36 -8.66
CA THR A 150 -8.68 2.94 -8.67
C THR A 150 -7.22 2.77 -9.06
N LEU A 151 -6.75 3.52 -10.06
CA LEU A 151 -5.34 3.54 -10.47
C LEU A 151 -4.44 4.07 -9.33
N LEU A 152 -4.88 5.11 -8.62
CA LEU A 152 -4.15 5.67 -7.50
C LEU A 152 -4.02 4.65 -6.34
N LYS A 153 -5.07 3.85 -6.09
CA LYS A 153 -5.03 2.73 -5.14
C LYS A 153 -4.14 1.59 -5.58
N ALA A 154 -4.15 1.24 -6.87
CA ALA A 154 -3.22 0.26 -7.44
C ALA A 154 -1.76 0.71 -7.27
N TYR A 155 -1.48 1.99 -7.50
CA TYR A 155 -0.17 2.59 -7.27
C TYR A 155 0.25 2.54 -5.79
N ALA A 156 -0.68 2.83 -4.87
CA ALA A 156 -0.46 2.71 -3.44
C ALA A 156 -0.10 1.27 -3.03
N LEU A 157 -0.87 0.29 -3.52
CA LEU A 157 -0.63 -1.13 -3.31
C LEU A 157 0.74 -1.57 -3.84
N TYR A 158 1.07 -1.16 -5.07
CA TYR A 158 2.35 -1.46 -5.68
C TYR A 158 3.54 -0.92 -4.88
N THR A 159 3.41 0.30 -4.35
CA THR A 159 4.49 0.92 -3.57
C THR A 159 4.65 0.25 -2.22
N ALA A 160 3.55 -0.07 -1.54
CA ALA A 160 3.55 -0.86 -0.31
C ALA A 160 4.17 -2.25 -0.52
N TYR A 161 3.83 -2.92 -1.63
CA TYR A 161 4.41 -4.20 -2.02
C TYR A 161 5.92 -4.12 -2.29
N ARG A 162 6.39 -3.07 -2.98
CA ARG A 162 7.84 -2.86 -3.15
C ARG A 162 8.54 -2.69 -1.82
N CYS A 163 7.99 -1.88 -0.90
CA CYS A 163 8.53 -1.70 0.43
C CYS A 163 8.60 -3.03 1.20
N TYR A 164 7.52 -3.81 1.16
CA TYR A 164 7.47 -5.16 1.72
C TYR A 164 8.58 -6.06 1.16
N SER A 165 8.71 -6.13 -0.17
CA SER A 165 9.70 -6.98 -0.84
C SER A 165 11.14 -6.61 -0.47
N TYR A 166 11.46 -5.32 -0.41
CA TYR A 166 12.79 -4.87 0.00
C TYR A 166 13.08 -5.19 1.47
N ILE A 167 12.15 -4.94 2.38
CA ILE A 167 12.31 -5.29 3.81
C ILE A 167 12.50 -6.80 3.98
N ALA A 168 11.73 -7.61 3.25
CA ALA A 168 11.84 -9.07 3.29
C ALA A 168 13.22 -9.55 2.79
N LYS A 169 13.75 -8.96 1.71
CA LYS A 169 15.10 -9.27 1.19
C LYS A 169 16.19 -8.89 2.18
N THR A 170 16.13 -7.70 2.76
CA THR A 170 17.10 -7.25 3.75
C THR A 170 17.08 -8.13 5.00
N ARG A 171 15.90 -8.53 5.49
CA ARG A 171 15.77 -9.45 6.63
C ARG A 171 16.43 -10.80 6.36
N ARG A 172 16.26 -11.36 5.15
CA ARG A 172 16.92 -12.61 4.75
C ARG A 172 18.43 -12.47 4.64
N ALA A 173 18.91 -11.36 4.08
CA ALA A 173 20.35 -11.09 3.95
C ALA A 173 21.03 -10.97 5.33
N ILE A 174 20.40 -10.27 6.27
CA ILE A 174 20.88 -10.16 7.66
C ILE A 174 20.89 -11.53 8.34
N ALA A 175 19.82 -12.31 8.22
CA ALA A 175 19.78 -13.67 8.79
C ALA A 175 20.93 -14.55 8.26
N HIS A 176 21.25 -14.44 6.97
CA HIS A 176 22.35 -15.17 6.37
C HIS A 176 23.72 -14.72 6.92
N LEU A 177 23.92 -13.42 7.14
CA LEU A 177 25.14 -12.87 7.75
C LEU A 177 25.30 -13.30 9.21
N THR A 178 24.23 -13.27 10.00
CA THR A 178 24.27 -13.70 11.41
C THR A 178 24.57 -15.20 11.59
N ILE A 179 24.26 -16.04 10.59
CA ILE A 179 24.62 -17.47 10.59
C ILE A 179 26.14 -17.66 10.41
N PHE A 180 26.82 -16.74 9.71
CA PHE A 180 28.28 -16.76 9.57
C PHE A 180 29.03 -16.13 10.74
N GLU A 181 28.32 -15.41 11.62
CA GLU A 181 28.88 -14.71 12.78
C GLU A 181 28.71 -15.50 14.10
N ASP A 182 28.51 -16.82 14.01
CA ASP A 182 28.41 -17.69 15.19
C ASP A 182 29.76 -18.39 15.46
N PRO A 183 30.73 -17.75 16.15
CA PRO A 183 32.04 -18.33 16.44
C PRO A 183 31.96 -19.56 17.36
N LYS A 184 30.80 -19.83 17.98
CA LYS A 184 30.62 -20.93 18.94
C LYS A 184 30.51 -22.31 18.29
N ARG A 185 30.26 -22.41 16.98
CA ARG A 185 30.26 -23.72 16.30
C ARG A 185 31.64 -24.24 15.90
N PHE A 186 32.64 -23.36 15.74
CA PHE A 186 33.99 -23.78 15.37
C PHE A 186 34.85 -24.22 16.56
N VAL A 187 34.50 -23.82 17.79
CA VAL A 187 35.27 -24.23 18.99
C VAL A 187 34.94 -25.68 19.41
N LEU A 188 33.76 -26.19 19.09
CA LEU A 188 33.36 -27.56 19.43
C LEU A 188 33.89 -28.64 18.46
N SER A 189 34.33 -28.26 17.26
CA SER A 189 34.98 -29.20 16.32
C SER A 189 36.50 -29.20 16.39
N ALA A 190 37.13 -28.20 17.02
CA ALA A 190 38.58 -28.17 17.25
C ALA A 190 39.01 -28.84 18.58
N SER A 191 38.07 -29.20 19.45
CA SER A 191 38.35 -29.96 20.70
C SER A 191 38.15 -31.48 20.55
N LYS A 192 37.80 -31.95 19.34
CA LYS A 192 37.75 -33.37 18.98
C LYS A 192 38.47 -33.57 17.65
N ASN A 193 39.80 -33.51 17.69
CA ASN A 193 40.74 -34.36 16.97
C ASN A 193 42.16 -33.90 17.26
#